data_AF-A0A5K1JFJ5-F1
#
_entry.id   AF-A0A5K1JFJ5-F1
#
_cell.length_a   1.000
_cell.length_b   1.000
_cell.length_c   1.000
_cell.angle_alpha   90.00
_cell.angle_beta   90.00
_cell.angle_gamma   90.00
#
_symmetry.space_group_name_H-M   'P 1'
#
loop_
_entity.id
_entity.type
_entity.pdbx_description
1 polymer ?
#
loop_
_entity_poly.entity_id
_entity_poly.type
_entity_poly.pdbx_seq_one_letter_code
_entity_poly.pdbx_strand_id
1 'polypeptide(L)'
;MSRLRGLDGRIRVPLALVVGRYFVLVLFGALLTVGGPWALFFGAMARGEVLPADWGSTHADETVGDIASAGHLDPDSLSTAYRGAQLSAVGSVLFSNMGEEALASAQTSVSSAAAAGETSARPGPDVSSGSYEQVAAVKLADGTWAAISWDMMPHWADRARDASWPNPQDLWLASTIIGTVLMVVLVALRAARVLTRKMEPLVAAANAVAADDLDKPAGTSDVAEVDDVLVAMERMRVSLKRSLEEQMTAEEARHKRIETLAHELKTPLTLVQGNAELLAADLEEERLQGEQADEARAILDATHRLDVALIDIISAWQEGERDGEGRLEPDADSRG
;
A
#
# COMPACT_ATOMS: atom_id res chain seq x y z
N MET A 1 -9.52 24.55 -17.36
CA MET A 1 -9.48 25.29 -16.07
C MET A 1 -10.76 25.15 -15.23
N SER A 2 -11.89 24.63 -15.75
CA SER A 2 -13.15 24.51 -15.00
C SER A 2 -13.23 23.34 -14.00
N ARG A 3 -12.33 22.36 -14.04
CA ARG A 3 -12.33 21.19 -13.12
C ARG A 3 -11.66 21.43 -11.74
N LEU A 4 -11.11 22.62 -11.49
CA LEU A 4 -10.28 22.90 -10.30
C LEU A 4 -10.98 23.71 -9.20
N ARG A 5 -12.21 24.17 -9.43
CA ARG A 5 -13.03 24.87 -8.42
C ARG A 5 -14.19 23.97 -7.99
N GLY A 6 -14.25 23.67 -6.69
CA GLY A 6 -15.41 23.04 -6.05
C GLY A 6 -16.64 23.94 -6.05
N LEU A 7 -17.82 23.34 -5.89
CA LEU A 7 -19.09 24.05 -5.69
C LEU A 7 -19.02 25.03 -4.50
N ASP A 8 -18.16 24.74 -3.52
CA ASP A 8 -17.92 25.58 -2.33
C ASP A 8 -16.75 26.57 -2.46
N GLY A 9 -16.19 26.75 -3.67
CA GLY A 9 -15.07 27.67 -3.91
C GLY A 9 -13.68 27.18 -3.46
N ARG A 10 -13.59 25.96 -2.89
CA ARG A 10 -12.31 25.32 -2.53
C ARG A 10 -11.52 24.88 -3.77
N ILE A 11 -10.20 25.06 -3.72
CA ILE A 11 -9.24 24.61 -4.75
C ILE A 11 -9.07 23.10 -4.60
N ARG A 12 -9.50 22.34 -5.62
CA ARG A 12 -9.38 20.88 -5.65
C ARG A 12 -8.08 20.48 -6.35
N VAL A 13 -7.32 19.55 -5.78
CA VAL A 13 -6.10 19.02 -6.38
C VAL A 13 -6.40 17.76 -7.17
N PRO A 14 -5.94 17.64 -8.42
CA PRO A 14 -6.13 16.42 -9.19
C PRO A 14 -5.31 15.27 -8.57
N LEU A 15 -5.85 14.05 -8.61
CA LEU A 15 -5.20 12.84 -8.12
C LEU A 15 -3.83 12.66 -8.76
N ALA A 16 -3.70 12.98 -10.04
CA ALA A 16 -2.43 12.95 -10.77
C ALA A 16 -1.34 13.82 -10.14
N LEU A 17 -1.68 14.97 -9.56
CA LEU A 17 -0.71 15.85 -8.89
C LEU A 17 -0.35 15.33 -7.49
N VAL A 18 -1.31 14.71 -6.79
CA VAL A 18 -1.04 14.01 -5.53
C VAL A 18 -0.06 12.87 -5.75
N VAL A 19 -0.30 12.03 -6.78
CA VAL A 19 0.60 10.93 -7.18
C VAL A 19 1.93 11.47 -7.69
N GLY A 20 1.92 12.51 -8.53
CA GLY A 20 3.11 13.15 -9.08
C GLY A 20 4.06 13.68 -8.01
N ARG A 21 3.53 14.19 -6.89
CA ARG A 21 4.37 14.60 -5.74
C ARG A 21 5.18 13.44 -5.17
N TYR A 22 4.62 12.23 -5.13
CA TYR A 22 5.34 11.05 -4.66
C TYR A 22 6.39 10.58 -5.67
N PHE A 23 6.11 10.69 -6.98
CA PHE A 23 7.14 10.43 -8.00
C PHE A 23 8.36 11.35 -7.85
N VAL A 24 8.14 12.64 -7.62
CA VAL A 24 9.23 13.59 -7.35
C VAL A 24 9.98 13.22 -6.07
N LEU A 25 9.26 12.81 -5.03
CA LEU A 25 9.87 12.40 -3.77
C LEU A 25 10.72 11.13 -3.93
N VAL A 26 10.26 10.15 -4.71
CA VAL A 26 11.04 8.94 -5.04
C VAL A 26 12.27 9.30 -5.86
N LEU A 27 12.14 10.17 -6.87
CA LEU A 27 13.27 10.58 -7.70
C LEU A 27 14.34 11.29 -6.85
N PHE A 28 13.93 12.23 -6.00
CA PHE A 28 14.83 12.93 -5.11
C PHE A 28 15.42 12.00 -4.04
N GLY A 29 14.59 11.11 -3.49
CA GLY A 29 15.02 10.07 -2.56
C GLY A 29 16.08 9.15 -3.17
N ALA A 30 15.89 8.70 -4.42
CA ALA A 30 16.83 7.85 -5.14
C ALA A 30 18.15 8.59 -5.41
N LEU A 31 18.08 9.86 -5.79
CA LEU A 31 19.28 10.69 -5.97
C LEU A 31 20.07 10.79 -4.66
N LEU A 32 19.40 10.95 -3.51
CA LEU A 32 20.06 11.01 -2.22
C LEU A 32 20.60 9.66 -1.76
N THR A 33 19.85 8.57 -1.92
CA THR A 33 20.26 7.24 -1.43
C THR A 33 21.35 6.61 -2.28
N VAL A 34 21.46 6.97 -3.55
CA VAL A 34 22.55 6.54 -4.43
C VAL A 34 23.69 7.55 -4.41
N GLY A 35 23.39 8.82 -4.67
CA GLY A 35 24.39 9.87 -4.79
C GLY A 35 25.07 10.22 -3.47
N GLY A 36 24.37 10.13 -2.33
CA GLY A 36 24.94 10.39 -1.01
C GLY A 36 26.08 9.45 -0.66
N PRO A 37 25.86 8.12 -0.61
CA PRO A 37 26.92 7.14 -0.40
C PRO A 37 28.05 7.26 -1.42
N TRP A 38 27.74 7.52 -2.69
CA TRP A 38 28.75 7.73 -3.73
C TRP A 38 29.63 8.94 -3.42
N ALA A 39 29.03 10.09 -3.09
CA ALA A 39 29.77 11.30 -2.74
C ALA A 39 30.64 11.11 -1.49
N LEU A 40 30.17 10.32 -0.50
CA LEU A 40 30.96 9.97 0.68
C LEU A 40 32.15 9.07 0.32
N PHE A 41 31.94 8.07 -0.52
CA PHE A 41 33.00 7.15 -0.97
C PHE A 41 34.08 7.89 -1.77
N PHE A 42 33.68 8.68 -2.77
CA PHE A 42 34.62 9.52 -3.54
C PHE A 42 35.27 10.61 -2.70
N GLY A 43 34.53 11.19 -1.75
CA GLY A 43 35.08 12.14 -0.80
C GLY A 43 36.10 11.51 0.15
N ALA A 44 35.95 10.24 0.51
CA ALA A 44 36.94 9.49 1.28
C ALA A 44 38.20 9.19 0.46
N MET A 45 38.04 8.82 -0.82
CA MET A 45 39.18 8.65 -1.74
C MET A 45 39.94 9.97 -1.96
N ALA A 46 39.22 11.08 -2.21
CA ALA A 46 39.83 12.39 -2.41
C ALA A 46 40.59 12.91 -1.17
N ARG A 47 40.21 12.46 0.03
CA ARG A 47 40.89 12.78 1.30
C ARG A 47 42.04 11.81 1.63
N GLY A 48 42.26 10.78 0.80
CA GLY A 48 43.27 9.74 1.05
C GLY A 48 42.90 8.78 2.18
N GLU A 49 41.63 8.73 2.61
CA GLU A 49 41.17 7.75 3.61
C GLU A 49 40.94 6.36 2.99
N VAL A 50 40.66 6.33 1.68
CA VAL A 50 40.44 5.12 0.89
C VAL A 50 41.41 5.15 -0.29
N LEU A 51 42.15 4.07 -0.46
CA LEU A 51 42.98 3.84 -1.62
C LEU A 51 42.11 3.37 -2.79
N PRO A 52 42.30 3.89 -4.01
CA PRO A 52 41.54 3.45 -5.17
C PRO A 52 41.88 1.99 -5.53
N ALA A 53 40.99 1.34 -6.29
CA ALA A 53 41.11 -0.08 -6.60
C ALA A 53 42.36 -0.45 -7.42
N ASP A 54 42.90 0.50 -8.18
CA ASP A 54 44.10 0.37 -8.99
C ASP A 54 45.38 0.83 -8.27
N TRP A 55 45.28 1.18 -6.98
CA TRP A 55 46.42 1.72 -6.25
C TRP A 55 47.59 0.73 -6.21
N GLY A 56 47.29 -0.54 -5.93
CA GLY A 56 48.29 -1.62 -5.85
C GLY A 56 49.00 -1.86 -7.18
N SER A 57 48.27 -1.86 -8.30
CA SER A 57 48.89 -2.06 -9.62
C SER A 57 49.71 -0.84 -10.05
N THR A 58 49.27 0.37 -9.71
CA THR A 58 49.93 1.63 -10.10
C THR A 58 51.29 1.81 -9.41
N HIS A 59 51.42 1.42 -8.14
CA HIS A 59 52.64 1.64 -7.35
C HIS A 59 53.49 0.37 -7.16
N ALA A 60 53.11 -0.76 -7.79
CA ALA A 60 53.76 -2.05 -7.56
C ALA A 60 55.25 -2.02 -7.95
N ASP A 61 55.58 -1.49 -9.13
CA ASP A 61 56.96 -1.48 -9.63
C ASP A 61 57.88 -0.58 -8.78
N GLU A 62 57.36 0.56 -8.33
CA GLU A 62 58.06 1.46 -7.41
C GLU A 62 58.30 0.78 -6.05
N THR A 63 57.26 0.19 -5.47
CA THR A 63 57.33 -0.51 -4.17
C THR A 63 58.33 -1.68 -4.21
N VAL A 64 58.32 -2.47 -5.28
CA VAL A 64 59.29 -3.57 -5.47
C VAL A 64 60.71 -3.03 -5.60
N GLY A 65 60.90 -1.93 -6.33
CA GLY A 65 62.20 -1.26 -6.45
C GLY A 65 62.73 -0.73 -5.12
N ASP A 66 61.86 -0.16 -4.28
CA ASP A 66 62.20 0.33 -2.95
C ASP A 66 62.60 -0.81 -2.00
N ILE A 67 61.86 -1.92 -2.01
CA ILE A 67 62.19 -3.13 -1.23
C ILE A 67 63.56 -3.68 -1.66
N ALA A 68 63.80 -3.78 -2.96
CA ALA A 68 65.08 -4.25 -3.49
C ALA A 68 66.25 -3.34 -3.07
N SER A 69 66.02 -2.03 -3.08
CA SER A 69 67.01 -1.02 -2.68
C SER A 69 67.28 -1.02 -1.16
N ALA A 70 66.23 -1.23 -0.34
CA ALA A 70 66.34 -1.36 1.11
C ALA A 70 66.98 -2.69 1.54
N GLY A 71 66.93 -3.72 0.68
CA GLY A 71 67.55 -5.02 0.91
C GLY A 71 66.85 -5.87 1.97
N HIS A 72 65.65 -5.48 2.43
CA HIS A 72 64.80 -6.23 3.36
C HIS A 72 63.33 -5.88 3.11
N LEU A 73 62.43 -6.80 3.47
CA LEU A 73 60.99 -6.58 3.47
C LEU A 73 60.55 -6.18 4.88
N ASP A 74 59.97 -4.98 5.02
CA ASP A 74 59.26 -4.56 6.23
C ASP A 74 57.74 -4.62 5.99
N PRO A 75 57.02 -5.61 6.54
CA PRO A 75 55.58 -5.77 6.35
C PRO A 75 54.74 -4.61 6.91
N ASP A 76 55.27 -3.89 7.91
CA ASP A 76 54.54 -2.82 8.59
C ASP A 76 54.65 -1.49 7.82
N SER A 77 55.73 -1.30 7.05
CA SER A 77 55.89 -0.13 6.17
C SER A 77 55.10 -0.23 4.87
N LEU A 78 54.60 -1.42 4.51
CA LEU A 78 53.77 -1.59 3.31
C LEU A 78 52.43 -0.88 3.45
N SER A 79 51.96 -0.33 2.32
CA SER A 79 50.58 0.14 2.17
C SER A 79 49.59 -1.00 2.44
N THR A 80 48.40 -0.66 2.93
CA THR A 80 47.31 -1.61 3.18
C THR A 80 46.83 -2.31 1.91
N ALA A 81 47.09 -1.72 0.72
CA ALA A 81 46.82 -2.35 -0.57
C ALA A 81 47.74 -3.54 -0.90
N TYR A 82 48.80 -3.76 -0.12
CA TYR A 82 49.73 -4.87 -0.31
C TYR A 82 49.65 -5.89 0.83
N ARG A 83 49.94 -7.14 0.47
CA ARG A 83 50.38 -8.20 1.39
C ARG A 83 51.79 -8.63 0.97
N GLY A 84 52.63 -9.00 1.93
CA GLY A 84 54.03 -9.32 1.73
C GLY A 84 54.38 -10.75 2.14
N ALA A 85 55.36 -11.33 1.47
CA ALA A 85 55.96 -12.60 1.83
C ALA A 85 57.47 -12.56 1.62
N GLN A 86 58.21 -13.20 2.53
CA GLN A 86 59.64 -13.43 2.38
C GLN A 86 59.88 -14.91 2.13
N LEU A 87 60.62 -15.21 1.07
CA LEU A 87 60.91 -16.55 0.58
C LEU A 87 62.43 -16.77 0.59
N SER A 88 62.87 -17.99 0.83
CA SER A 88 64.29 -18.36 0.75
C SER A 88 64.79 -18.33 -0.70
N ALA A 89 66.10 -18.49 -0.89
CA ALA A 89 66.70 -18.62 -2.21
C ALA A 89 66.13 -19.76 -3.08
N VAL A 90 65.49 -20.76 -2.45
CA VAL A 90 64.90 -21.94 -3.09
C VAL A 90 63.35 -21.83 -3.17
N GLY A 91 62.77 -20.71 -2.71
CA GLY A 91 61.32 -20.47 -2.75
C GLY A 91 60.55 -21.04 -1.55
N SER A 92 61.23 -21.46 -0.47
CA SER A 92 60.54 -21.86 0.77
C SER A 92 60.10 -20.63 1.59
N VAL A 93 58.93 -20.66 2.22
CA VAL A 93 58.38 -19.51 2.96
C VAL A 93 59.13 -19.30 4.26
N LEU A 94 59.62 -18.08 4.47
CA LEU A 94 60.20 -17.61 5.73
C LEU A 94 59.17 -16.80 6.52
N PHE A 95 58.39 -15.96 5.82
CA PHE A 95 57.31 -15.16 6.36
C PHE A 95 56.25 -14.93 5.28
N SER A 96 54.97 -14.84 5.66
CA SER A 96 53.90 -14.42 4.75
C SER A 96 52.69 -13.91 5.51
N ASN A 97 52.05 -12.85 4.99
CA ASN A 97 50.67 -12.48 5.32
C ASN A 97 49.77 -12.48 4.07
N MET A 98 50.21 -13.14 2.98
CA MET A 98 49.43 -13.33 1.75
C MET A 98 48.34 -14.40 1.93
N GLY A 99 47.29 -14.33 1.10
CA GLY A 99 46.35 -15.43 0.93
C GLY A 99 47.03 -16.68 0.36
N GLU A 100 46.42 -17.84 0.55
CA GLU A 100 47.00 -19.13 0.14
C GLU A 100 47.32 -19.19 -1.37
N GLU A 101 46.42 -18.64 -2.20
CA GLU A 101 46.56 -18.65 -3.65
C GLU A 101 47.69 -17.72 -4.13
N ALA A 102 47.75 -16.48 -3.63
CA ALA A 102 48.84 -15.57 -3.95
C ALA A 102 50.19 -16.12 -3.46
N LEU A 103 50.22 -16.76 -2.29
CA LEU A 103 51.44 -17.37 -1.78
C LEU A 103 51.92 -18.53 -2.67
N ALA A 104 51.02 -19.41 -3.10
CA ALA A 104 51.34 -20.49 -4.02
C ALA A 104 51.85 -19.96 -5.38
N SER A 105 51.24 -18.89 -5.89
CA SER A 105 51.68 -18.20 -7.09
C SER A 105 53.07 -17.58 -6.91
N ALA A 106 53.33 -16.94 -5.76
CA ALA A 106 54.62 -16.38 -5.41
C ALA A 106 55.73 -17.44 -5.33
N GLN A 107 55.47 -18.56 -4.65
CA GLN A 107 56.41 -19.68 -4.54
C GLN A 107 56.75 -20.29 -5.90
N THR A 108 55.73 -20.52 -6.73
CA THR A 108 55.92 -21.08 -8.08
C THR A 108 56.74 -20.13 -8.95
N SER A 109 56.47 -18.83 -8.88
CA SER A 109 57.16 -17.81 -9.66
C SER A 109 58.59 -17.58 -9.20
N VAL A 110 58.83 -17.59 -7.89
CA VAL A 110 60.18 -17.43 -7.33
C VAL A 110 61.04 -18.67 -7.60
N SER A 111 60.49 -19.88 -7.49
CA SER A 111 61.25 -21.11 -7.78
C SER A 111 61.63 -21.21 -9.26
N SER A 112 60.75 -20.82 -10.18
CA SER A 112 61.06 -20.77 -11.62
C SER A 112 62.09 -19.69 -11.95
N ALA A 113 61.93 -18.47 -11.42
CA ALA A 113 62.87 -17.37 -11.61
C ALA A 113 64.25 -17.67 -11.01
N ALA A 114 64.30 -18.31 -9.83
CA ALA A 114 65.55 -18.74 -9.20
C ALA A 114 66.27 -19.79 -10.05
N ALA A 115 65.56 -20.74 -10.66
CA ALA A 115 66.13 -21.73 -11.57
C ALA A 115 66.63 -21.09 -12.88
N ALA A 116 65.97 -20.04 -13.37
CA ALA A 116 66.36 -19.27 -14.54
C ALA A 116 67.49 -18.26 -14.30
N GLY A 117 67.87 -18.02 -13.03
CA GLY A 117 68.87 -17.02 -12.66
C GLY A 117 68.36 -15.58 -12.73
N GLU A 118 67.05 -15.38 -12.73
CA GLU A 118 66.41 -14.07 -12.75
C GLU A 118 66.44 -13.40 -11.36
N THR A 119 66.35 -12.07 -11.33
CA THR A 119 66.35 -11.27 -10.09
C THR A 119 64.99 -10.69 -9.73
N SER A 120 63.99 -10.86 -10.59
CA SER A 120 62.62 -10.41 -10.40
C SER A 120 61.67 -11.37 -11.09
N ALA A 121 60.49 -11.61 -10.51
CA ALA A 121 59.45 -12.44 -11.08
C ALA A 121 58.11 -11.72 -11.00
N ARG A 122 57.37 -11.66 -12.11
CA ARG A 122 55.99 -11.15 -12.12
C ARG A 122 55.12 -12.18 -12.85
N PRO A 123 54.47 -13.11 -12.14
CA PRO A 123 53.55 -14.04 -12.77
C PRO A 123 52.48 -13.28 -13.54
N GLY A 124 52.10 -13.81 -14.71
CA GLY A 124 50.84 -13.42 -15.32
C GLY A 124 49.67 -13.80 -14.39
N PRO A 125 48.51 -13.14 -14.54
CA PRO A 125 47.34 -13.48 -13.73
C PRO A 125 47.01 -14.97 -13.89
N ASP A 126 46.93 -15.69 -12.76
CA ASP A 126 46.50 -17.08 -12.75
C ASP A 126 44.98 -17.13 -12.90
N VAL A 127 44.52 -17.14 -14.14
CA VAL A 127 43.08 -17.18 -14.45
C VAL A 127 42.45 -18.53 -14.05
N SER A 128 43.25 -19.55 -13.73
CA SER A 128 42.76 -20.90 -13.40
C SER A 128 42.39 -21.07 -11.92
N SER A 129 42.99 -20.29 -11.03
CA SER A 129 42.67 -20.28 -9.59
C SER A 129 41.37 -19.52 -9.29
N GLY A 130 40.95 -18.62 -10.18
CA GLY A 130 39.82 -17.73 -9.93
C GLY A 130 40.15 -16.56 -9.00
N SER A 131 41.40 -16.48 -8.50
CA SER A 131 41.91 -15.30 -7.81
C SER A 131 42.36 -14.24 -8.80
N TYR A 132 41.96 -13.00 -8.50
CA TYR A 132 42.40 -11.80 -9.21
C TYR A 132 43.57 -11.11 -8.50
N GLU A 133 44.16 -11.75 -7.49
CA GLU A 133 45.36 -11.25 -6.82
C GLU A 133 46.57 -11.37 -7.75
N GLN A 134 47.29 -10.26 -7.89
CA GLN A 134 48.51 -10.16 -8.66
C GLN A 134 49.70 -10.25 -7.71
N VAL A 135 50.83 -10.78 -8.20
CA VAL A 135 52.05 -10.94 -7.41
C VAL A 135 53.22 -10.34 -8.17
N ALA A 136 54.14 -9.71 -7.44
CA ALA A 136 55.48 -9.40 -7.92
C ALA A 136 56.50 -9.81 -6.87
N ALA A 137 57.64 -10.33 -7.30
CA ALA A 137 58.73 -10.73 -6.43
C ALA A 137 60.07 -10.21 -6.93
N VAL A 138 60.97 -9.92 -5.99
CA VAL A 138 62.32 -9.45 -6.26
C VAL A 138 63.33 -10.12 -5.33
N LYS A 139 64.52 -10.38 -5.86
CA LYS A 139 65.63 -10.97 -5.12
C LYS A 139 66.38 -9.90 -4.34
N LEU A 140 66.62 -10.17 -3.06
CA LEU A 140 67.33 -9.29 -2.14
C LEU A 140 68.84 -9.55 -2.18
N ALA A 141 69.61 -8.59 -1.65
CA ALA A 141 71.07 -8.68 -1.57
C ALA A 141 71.57 -9.86 -0.72
N ASP A 142 70.78 -10.31 0.25
CA ASP A 142 71.06 -11.48 1.10
C ASP A 142 70.75 -12.83 0.42
N GLY A 143 70.20 -12.80 -0.80
CA GLY A 143 69.82 -13.97 -1.58
C GLY A 143 68.41 -14.50 -1.30
N THR A 144 67.67 -13.91 -0.35
CA THR A 144 66.25 -14.17 -0.15
C THR A 144 65.41 -13.44 -1.20
N TRP A 145 64.11 -13.75 -1.26
CA TRP A 145 63.16 -13.11 -2.15
C TRP A 145 62.07 -12.42 -1.33
N ALA A 146 61.70 -11.20 -1.70
CA ALA A 146 60.51 -10.53 -1.22
C ALA A 146 59.46 -10.57 -2.31
N ALA A 147 58.26 -11.03 -1.96
CA ALA A 147 57.09 -10.97 -2.80
C ALA A 147 56.08 -9.99 -2.19
N ILE A 148 55.39 -9.24 -3.04
CA ILE A 148 54.20 -8.47 -2.69
C ILE A 148 53.03 -8.96 -3.53
N SER A 149 51.83 -8.95 -2.96
CA SER A 149 50.57 -9.22 -3.66
C SER A 149 49.59 -8.09 -3.46
N TRP A 150 48.73 -7.87 -4.45
CA TRP A 150 47.65 -6.88 -4.41
C TRP A 150 46.44 -7.40 -5.17
N ASP A 151 45.26 -6.97 -4.76
CA ASP A 151 44.01 -7.18 -5.49
C ASP A 151 43.59 -5.88 -6.21
N MET A 152 42.49 -5.96 -6.97
CA MET A 152 41.85 -4.80 -7.59
C MET A 152 40.66 -4.33 -6.75
N MET A 153 40.87 -4.11 -5.45
CA MET A 153 39.85 -3.59 -4.54
C MET A 153 40.29 -2.29 -3.86
N PRO A 154 39.35 -1.40 -3.52
CA PRO A 154 39.64 -0.27 -2.66
C PRO A 154 39.98 -0.76 -1.24
N HIS A 155 40.97 -0.15 -0.60
CA HIS A 155 41.38 -0.47 0.77
C HIS A 155 41.33 0.76 1.65
N TRP A 156 41.16 0.57 2.96
CA TRP A 156 41.31 1.69 3.89
C TRP A 156 42.78 2.07 3.99
N ALA A 157 43.13 3.34 3.88
CA ALA A 157 44.52 3.78 4.00
C ALA A 157 45.08 3.55 5.43
N ASP A 158 44.20 3.61 6.44
CA ASP A 158 44.52 3.32 7.83
C ASP A 158 44.40 1.82 8.11
N ARG A 159 45.52 1.19 8.48
CA ARG A 159 45.62 -0.26 8.74
C ARG A 159 44.68 -0.75 9.85
N ALA A 160 44.42 0.07 10.86
CA ALA A 160 43.49 -0.31 11.94
C ALA A 160 42.05 -0.43 11.44
N ARG A 161 41.65 0.43 10.49
CA ARG A 161 40.33 0.36 9.83
C ARG A 161 40.29 -0.77 8.83
N ASP A 162 41.34 -0.94 8.04
CA ASP A 162 41.45 -2.02 7.05
C ASP A 162 41.27 -3.40 7.68
N ALA A 163 41.80 -3.58 8.90
CA ALA A 163 41.71 -4.83 9.63
C ALA A 163 40.35 -5.07 10.32
N SER A 164 39.58 -4.02 10.64
CA SER A 164 38.41 -4.13 11.53
C SER A 164 37.08 -3.75 10.88
N TRP A 165 37.10 -2.88 9.88
CA TRP A 165 35.92 -2.42 9.18
C TRP A 165 35.70 -3.26 7.92
N PRO A 166 34.45 -3.39 7.44
CA PRO A 166 34.22 -3.99 6.14
C PRO A 166 34.90 -3.17 5.03
N ASN A 167 35.13 -3.80 3.89
CA ASN A 167 35.76 -3.15 2.75
C ASN A 167 35.02 -1.84 2.39
N PRO A 168 35.74 -0.75 2.03
CA PRO A 168 35.13 0.51 1.64
C PRO A 168 34.02 0.36 0.58
N GLN A 169 34.23 -0.50 -0.42
CA GLN A 169 33.26 -0.78 -1.48
C GLN A 169 32.01 -1.46 -0.93
N ASP A 170 32.17 -2.45 -0.05
CA ASP A 170 31.05 -3.17 0.54
C ASP A 170 30.21 -2.27 1.44
N LEU A 171 30.84 -1.39 2.23
CA LEU A 171 30.14 -0.39 3.03
C LEU A 171 29.36 0.59 2.16
N TRP A 172 29.94 1.03 1.05
CA TRP A 172 29.25 1.88 0.09
C TRP A 172 28.04 1.17 -0.55
N LEU A 173 28.22 -0.08 -1.00
CA LEU A 173 27.13 -0.88 -1.58
C LEU A 173 26.02 -1.16 -0.57
N ALA A 174 26.37 -1.62 0.63
CA ALA A 174 25.42 -1.93 1.69
C ALA A 174 24.61 -0.70 2.10
N SER A 175 25.27 0.45 2.30
CA SER A 175 24.58 1.70 2.65
C SER A 175 23.62 2.17 1.54
N THR A 176 24.01 2.01 0.27
CA THR A 176 23.15 2.33 -0.88
C THR A 176 21.90 1.43 -0.92
N ILE A 177 22.07 0.12 -0.73
CA ILE A 177 20.98 -0.86 -0.72
C ILE A 177 20.03 -0.58 0.44
N ILE A 178 20.55 -0.49 1.66
CA ILE A 178 19.76 -0.25 2.87
C ILE A 178 19.00 1.09 2.76
N GLY A 179 19.69 2.16 2.34
CA GLY A 179 19.09 3.47 2.16
C GLY A 179 17.96 3.46 1.12
N THR A 180 18.16 2.77 0.00
CA THR A 180 17.15 2.67 -1.07
C THR A 180 15.93 1.86 -0.63
N VAL A 181 16.13 0.71 0.02
CA VAL A 181 15.02 -0.11 0.55
C VAL A 181 14.22 0.68 1.58
N LEU A 182 14.91 1.35 2.52
CA LEU A 182 14.25 2.16 3.54
C LEU A 182 13.45 3.31 2.91
N MET A 183 14.01 4.00 1.91
CA MET A 183 13.33 5.06 1.18
C MET A 183 12.04 4.55 0.50
N VAL A 184 12.12 3.43 -0.21
CA VAL A 184 10.95 2.82 -0.87
C VAL A 184 9.86 2.46 0.13
N VAL A 185 10.22 1.82 1.26
CA VAL A 185 9.27 1.44 2.31
C VAL A 185 8.61 2.69 2.92
N LEU A 186 9.39 3.72 3.25
CA LEU A 186 8.85 4.94 3.85
C LEU A 186 7.90 5.68 2.90
N VAL A 187 8.26 5.76 1.62
CA VAL A 187 7.39 6.35 0.59
C VAL A 187 6.10 5.55 0.44
N ALA A 188 6.19 4.23 0.34
CA ALA A 188 5.04 3.36 0.18
C ALA A 188 4.07 3.47 1.37
N LEU A 189 4.58 3.41 2.60
CA LEU A 189 3.78 3.57 3.82
C LEU A 189 3.12 4.95 3.88
N ARG A 190 3.81 6.01 3.48
CA ARG A 190 3.26 7.36 3.46
C ARG A 190 2.19 7.51 2.38
N ALA A 191 2.44 6.99 1.18
CA ALA A 191 1.50 7.01 0.06
C ALA A 191 0.22 6.25 0.41
N ALA A 192 0.34 5.04 0.99
CA ALA A 192 -0.79 4.23 1.45
C ALA A 192 -1.66 5.01 2.46
N ARG A 193 -1.06 5.56 3.53
CA ARG A 193 -1.80 6.34 4.53
C ARG A 193 -2.53 7.54 3.93
N VAL A 194 -1.90 8.25 3.00
CA VAL A 194 -2.52 9.41 2.35
C VAL A 194 -3.67 8.99 1.44
N LEU A 195 -3.51 7.91 0.67
CA LEU A 195 -4.57 7.40 -0.18
C LEU A 195 -5.77 6.93 0.65
N THR A 196 -5.55 6.16 1.72
CA THR A 196 -6.61 5.72 2.63
C THR A 196 -7.37 6.90 3.22
N ARG A 197 -6.67 7.91 3.76
CA ARG A 197 -7.30 9.13 4.30
C ARG A 197 -8.10 9.91 3.26
N LYS A 198 -7.63 9.97 2.01
CA LYS A 198 -8.36 10.67 0.93
C LYS A 198 -9.59 9.89 0.43
N MET A 199 -9.66 8.59 0.68
CA MET A 199 -10.81 7.73 0.32
C MET A 199 -11.82 7.55 1.47
N GLU A 200 -11.45 7.87 2.70
CA GLU A 200 -12.30 7.73 3.89
C GLU A 200 -13.69 8.39 3.75
N PRO A 201 -13.83 9.63 3.21
CA PRO A 201 -15.16 10.23 3.04
C PRO A 201 -16.05 9.46 2.06
N LEU A 202 -15.45 8.87 1.01
CA LEU A 202 -16.17 8.07 0.02
C LEU A 202 -16.71 6.78 0.64
N VAL A 203 -15.88 6.10 1.43
CA VAL A 203 -16.28 4.88 2.16
C VAL A 203 -17.37 5.20 3.19
N ALA A 204 -17.24 6.32 3.91
CA ALA A 204 -18.26 6.76 4.87
C ALA A 204 -19.60 7.06 4.19
N ALA A 205 -19.61 7.77 3.05
CA ALA A 205 -20.83 8.05 2.30
C ALA A 205 -21.49 6.77 1.77
N ALA A 206 -20.70 5.81 1.28
CA ALA A 206 -21.21 4.51 0.83
C ALA A 206 -21.88 3.72 1.97
N ASN A 207 -21.25 3.68 3.14
CA ASN A 207 -21.80 2.99 4.30
C ASN A 207 -23.07 3.66 4.83
N ALA A 208 -23.17 4.99 4.79
CA ALA A 208 -24.37 5.72 5.21
C ALA A 208 -25.58 5.37 4.32
N VAL A 209 -25.40 5.40 3.00
CA VAL A 209 -26.45 4.99 2.04
C VAL A 209 -26.82 3.52 2.21
N ALA A 210 -25.84 2.64 2.44
CA ALA A 210 -26.11 1.21 2.67
C ALA A 210 -26.87 0.93 3.98
N ALA A 211 -26.78 1.82 4.96
CA ALA A 211 -27.49 1.72 6.23
C ALA A 211 -28.85 2.45 6.23
N ASP A 212 -29.33 2.91 5.08
CA ASP A 212 -30.55 3.71 4.90
C ASP A 212 -30.56 5.04 5.69
N ASP A 213 -29.37 5.48 6.14
CA ASP A 213 -29.18 6.75 6.85
C ASP A 213 -29.05 7.88 5.84
N LEU A 214 -30.19 8.23 5.25
CA LEU A 214 -30.29 9.24 4.21
C LEU A 214 -30.28 10.67 4.76
N ASP A 215 -30.17 10.89 6.07
CA ASP A 215 -30.09 12.24 6.66
C ASP A 215 -28.65 12.77 6.72
N LYS A 216 -27.66 11.88 6.61
CA LYS A 216 -26.25 12.27 6.57
C LYS A 216 -25.83 12.68 5.16
N PRO A 217 -25.36 13.94 4.95
CA PRO A 217 -24.85 14.35 3.65
C PRO A 217 -23.56 13.60 3.31
N ALA A 218 -23.33 13.33 2.02
CA ALA A 218 -22.04 12.83 1.58
C ALA A 218 -20.94 13.86 1.91
N GLY A 219 -19.82 13.41 2.47
CA GLY A 219 -18.69 14.29 2.80
C GLY A 219 -18.04 14.90 1.54
N THR A 220 -17.06 15.78 1.75
CA THR A 220 -16.28 16.41 0.67
C THR A 220 -14.83 15.91 0.66
N SER A 221 -14.17 15.92 -0.50
CA SER A 221 -12.74 15.59 -0.59
C SER A 221 -11.96 16.69 -1.30
N ASP A 222 -10.71 16.92 -0.89
CA ASP A 222 -9.82 17.85 -1.60
C ASP A 222 -9.31 17.29 -2.94
N VAL A 223 -9.50 15.98 -3.18
CA VAL A 223 -9.10 15.31 -4.42
C VAL A 223 -10.25 15.39 -5.41
N ALA A 224 -10.03 16.08 -6.54
CA ALA A 224 -11.09 16.39 -7.51
C ALA A 224 -11.88 15.14 -7.96
N GLU A 225 -11.19 14.06 -8.29
CA GLU A 225 -11.80 12.81 -8.76
C GLU A 225 -12.61 12.10 -7.67
N VAL A 226 -12.20 12.19 -6.40
CA VAL A 226 -12.95 11.61 -5.28
C VAL A 226 -14.18 12.46 -4.97
N ASP A 227 -14.02 13.77 -5.01
CA ASP A 227 -15.08 14.75 -4.78
C ASP A 227 -16.19 14.67 -5.86
N ASP A 228 -15.81 14.47 -7.12
CA ASP A 228 -16.76 14.26 -8.21
C ASP A 228 -17.63 13.01 -7.99
N VAL A 229 -17.06 11.94 -7.42
CA VAL A 229 -17.82 10.74 -7.03
C VAL A 229 -18.72 11.03 -5.83
N LEU A 230 -18.22 11.74 -4.80
CA LEU A 230 -19.02 12.14 -3.64
C LEU A 230 -20.23 12.99 -4.04
N VAL A 231 -20.07 13.91 -4.99
CA VAL A 231 -21.17 14.72 -5.55
C VAL A 231 -22.19 13.82 -6.27
N ALA A 232 -21.75 12.80 -6.99
CA ALA A 232 -22.66 11.84 -7.62
C ALA A 232 -23.43 11.01 -6.58
N MET A 233 -22.77 10.59 -5.50
CA MET A 233 -23.40 9.88 -4.38
C MET A 233 -24.41 10.76 -3.64
N GLU A 234 -24.11 12.04 -3.45
CA GLU A 234 -25.03 12.99 -2.83
C GLU A 234 -26.31 13.16 -3.65
N ARG A 235 -26.20 13.25 -4.98
CA ARG A 235 -27.37 13.28 -5.87
C ARG A 235 -28.21 12.01 -5.75
N MET A 236 -27.55 10.85 -5.62
CA MET A 236 -28.23 9.57 -5.40
C MET A 236 -28.98 9.56 -4.07
N ARG A 237 -28.33 9.97 -2.97
CA ARG A 237 -28.95 10.09 -1.63
C ARG A 237 -30.20 10.96 -1.66
N VAL A 238 -30.09 12.16 -2.25
CA VAL A 238 -31.22 13.10 -2.36
C VAL A 238 -32.37 12.51 -3.20
N SER A 239 -32.06 11.84 -4.31
CA SER A 239 -33.07 11.18 -5.14
C SER A 239 -33.77 10.04 -4.40
N LEU A 240 -33.03 9.21 -3.66
CA LEU A 240 -33.58 8.12 -2.85
C LEU A 240 -34.51 8.66 -1.77
N LYS A 241 -34.06 9.67 -1.01
CA LYS A 241 -34.86 10.31 0.04
C LYS A 241 -36.16 10.87 -0.54
N ARG A 242 -36.08 11.58 -1.66
CA ARG A 242 -37.27 12.12 -2.33
C ARG A 242 -38.23 11.01 -2.78
N SER A 243 -37.74 9.92 -3.35
CA SER A 243 -38.60 8.81 -3.76
C SER A 243 -39.29 8.12 -2.58
N LEU A 244 -38.60 8.00 -1.44
CA LEU A 244 -39.21 7.50 -0.19
C LEU A 244 -40.29 8.45 0.33
N GLU A 245 -40.03 9.75 0.37
CA GLU A 245 -41.01 10.77 0.77
C GLU A 245 -42.24 10.78 -0.17
N GLU A 246 -42.03 10.65 -1.48
CA GLU A 246 -43.11 10.52 -2.47
C GLU A 246 -43.92 9.23 -2.28
N GLN A 247 -43.29 8.12 -1.91
CA GLN A 247 -43.99 6.87 -1.58
C GLN A 247 -44.83 6.99 -0.31
N MET A 248 -44.25 7.53 0.77
CA MET A 248 -44.97 7.72 2.04
C MET A 248 -46.18 8.64 1.86
N THR A 249 -46.01 9.76 1.17
CA THR A 249 -47.12 10.69 0.91
C THR A 249 -48.20 10.07 0.02
N ALA A 250 -47.83 9.23 -0.95
CA ALA A 250 -48.78 8.49 -1.77
C ALA A 250 -49.55 7.42 -0.96
N GLU A 251 -48.89 6.73 -0.03
CA GLU A 251 -49.53 5.78 0.89
C GLU A 251 -50.50 6.48 1.84
N GLU A 252 -50.10 7.58 2.48
CA GLU A 252 -50.99 8.37 3.34
C GLU A 252 -52.22 8.89 2.58
N ALA A 253 -52.03 9.38 1.35
CA ALA A 253 -53.13 9.84 0.52
C ALA A 253 -54.07 8.69 0.12
N ARG A 254 -53.52 7.50 -0.15
CA ARG A 254 -54.30 6.30 -0.41
C ARG A 254 -55.11 5.89 0.82
N HIS A 255 -54.53 5.94 2.02
CA HIS A 255 -55.20 5.62 3.27
C HIS A 255 -56.38 6.56 3.53
N LYS A 256 -56.16 7.88 3.45
CA LYS A 256 -57.23 8.89 3.63
C LYS A 256 -58.39 8.71 2.66
N ARG A 257 -58.11 8.33 1.40
CA ARG A 257 -59.16 8.03 0.41
C ARG A 257 -59.99 6.82 0.81
N ILE A 258 -59.34 5.75 1.27
CA ILE A 258 -60.04 4.53 1.69
C ILE A 258 -60.90 4.80 2.92
N GLU A 259 -60.38 5.55 3.90
CA GLU A 259 -61.15 5.94 5.10
C GLU A 259 -62.40 6.75 4.72
N THR A 260 -62.25 7.73 3.82
CA THR A 260 -63.38 8.52 3.32
C THR A 260 -64.41 7.65 2.61
N LEU A 261 -63.95 6.75 1.71
CA LEU A 261 -64.83 5.81 1.02
C LEU A 261 -65.57 4.88 2.00
N ALA A 262 -64.89 4.38 3.04
CA ALA A 262 -65.51 3.54 4.07
C ALA A 262 -66.60 4.32 4.83
N HIS A 263 -66.33 5.58 5.21
CA HIS A 263 -67.31 6.45 5.86
C HIS A 263 -68.49 6.75 4.94
N GLU A 264 -68.24 7.03 3.66
CA GLU A 264 -69.28 7.30 2.66
C GLU A 264 -70.14 6.08 2.38
N LEU A 265 -69.59 4.86 2.35
CA LEU A 265 -70.33 3.61 2.15
C LEU A 265 -71.18 3.22 3.36
N LYS A 266 -70.75 3.57 4.58
CA LYS A 266 -71.53 3.31 5.80
C LYS A 266 -72.89 4.01 5.79
N THR A 267 -72.95 5.23 5.26
CA THR A 267 -74.17 6.04 5.24
C THR A 267 -75.34 5.43 4.44
N PRO A 268 -75.19 5.09 3.14
CA PRO A 268 -76.24 4.43 2.39
C PRO A 268 -76.50 3.01 2.91
N LEU A 269 -75.49 2.31 3.42
CA LEU A 269 -75.68 0.97 3.96
C LEU A 269 -76.57 0.98 5.22
N THR A 270 -76.37 1.93 6.15
CA THR A 270 -77.26 2.11 7.31
C THR A 270 -78.70 2.45 6.88
N LEU A 271 -78.88 3.20 5.79
CA LEU A 271 -80.22 3.47 5.24
C LEU A 271 -80.87 2.21 4.64
N VAL A 272 -80.10 1.42 3.87
CA VAL A 272 -80.59 0.16 3.30
C VAL A 272 -80.92 -0.83 4.41
N GLN A 273 -80.09 -0.91 5.46
CA GLN A 273 -80.34 -1.71 6.65
C GLN A 273 -81.60 -1.27 7.39
N GLY A 274 -81.80 0.03 7.62
CA GLY A 274 -83.03 0.56 8.23
C GLY A 274 -84.28 0.25 7.39
N ASN A 275 -84.20 0.34 6.06
CA ASN A 275 -85.30 -0.07 5.18
C ASN A 275 -85.53 -1.60 5.19
N ALA A 276 -84.47 -2.38 5.28
CA ALA A 276 -84.56 -3.83 5.40
C ALA A 276 -85.20 -4.24 6.74
N GLU A 277 -84.89 -3.57 7.84
CA GLU A 277 -85.55 -3.77 9.15
C GLU A 277 -87.05 -3.48 9.09
N LEU A 278 -87.48 -2.45 8.33
CA LEU A 278 -88.91 -2.19 8.09
C LEU A 278 -89.56 -3.33 7.27
N LEU A 279 -88.88 -3.82 6.24
CA LEU A 279 -89.34 -4.99 5.47
C LEU A 279 -89.42 -6.26 6.33
N ALA A 280 -88.50 -6.43 7.29
CA ALA A 280 -88.53 -7.53 8.25
C ALA A 280 -89.75 -7.44 9.17
N ALA A 281 -90.08 -6.23 9.66
CA ALA A 281 -91.28 -6.00 10.46
C ALA A 281 -92.57 -6.27 9.66
N ASP A 282 -92.64 -5.84 8.39
CA ASP A 282 -93.79 -6.11 7.51
C ASP A 282 -93.95 -7.62 7.20
N LEU A 283 -92.85 -8.38 7.16
CA LEU A 283 -92.86 -9.85 7.06
C LEU A 283 -93.36 -10.53 8.34
N GLU A 284 -92.94 -10.06 9.52
CA GLU A 284 -93.40 -10.58 10.83
C GLU A 284 -94.88 -10.29 11.10
N GLU A 285 -95.40 -9.16 10.63
CA GLU A 285 -96.82 -8.79 10.72
C GLU A 285 -97.72 -9.48 9.66
N GLU A 286 -97.18 -10.44 8.87
CA GLU A 286 -97.86 -11.14 7.75
C GLU A 286 -98.46 -10.20 6.68
N ARG A 287 -97.94 -8.97 6.56
CA ARG A 287 -98.42 -7.94 5.62
C ARG A 287 -97.92 -8.15 4.20
N LEU A 288 -96.85 -8.91 4.04
CA LEU A 288 -96.29 -9.34 2.76
C LEU A 288 -96.53 -10.85 2.60
N GLN A 289 -97.05 -11.29 1.45
CA GLN A 289 -97.42 -12.70 1.22
C GLN A 289 -96.96 -13.19 -0.17
N GLY A 290 -96.75 -14.51 -0.28
CA GLY A 290 -96.34 -15.14 -1.54
C GLY A 290 -94.99 -14.62 -2.05
N GLU A 291 -94.93 -14.28 -3.32
CA GLU A 291 -93.72 -13.86 -4.05
C GLU A 291 -93.05 -12.61 -3.44
N GLN A 292 -93.83 -11.68 -2.88
CA GLN A 292 -93.33 -10.46 -2.22
C GLN A 292 -92.58 -10.76 -0.92
N ALA A 293 -92.97 -11.83 -0.21
CA ALA A 293 -92.30 -12.22 1.02
C ALA A 293 -90.95 -12.88 0.74
N ASP A 294 -90.85 -13.63 -0.36
CA ASP A 294 -89.61 -14.27 -0.78
C ASP A 294 -88.59 -13.24 -1.33
N GLU A 295 -89.05 -12.22 -2.06
CA GLU A 295 -88.20 -11.09 -2.49
C GLU A 295 -87.69 -10.27 -1.30
N ALA A 296 -88.54 -9.96 -0.32
CA ALA A 296 -88.15 -9.21 0.88
C ALA A 296 -87.09 -9.97 1.71
N ARG A 297 -87.23 -11.31 1.85
CA ARG A 297 -86.22 -12.17 2.48
C ARG A 297 -84.89 -12.17 1.73
N ALA A 298 -84.92 -12.20 0.40
CA ALA A 298 -83.71 -12.13 -0.42
C ALA A 298 -82.98 -10.78 -0.28
N ILE A 299 -83.73 -9.67 -0.21
CA ILE A 299 -83.17 -8.33 0.01
C ILE A 299 -82.55 -8.22 1.41
N LEU A 300 -83.19 -8.78 2.43
CA LEU A 300 -82.67 -8.85 3.80
C LEU A 300 -81.37 -9.64 3.88
N ASP A 301 -81.32 -10.84 3.28
CA ASP A 301 -80.10 -11.67 3.25
C ASP A 301 -78.96 -10.97 2.50
N ALA A 302 -79.25 -10.36 1.34
CA ALA A 302 -78.27 -9.61 0.57
C ALA A 302 -77.72 -8.40 1.35
N THR A 303 -78.57 -7.67 2.08
CA THR A 303 -78.16 -6.53 2.90
C THR A 303 -77.28 -6.95 4.07
N HIS A 304 -77.64 -8.04 4.75
CA HIS A 304 -76.83 -8.58 5.85
C HIS A 304 -75.46 -9.06 5.37
N ARG A 305 -75.39 -9.73 4.22
CA ARG A 305 -74.13 -10.17 3.61
C ARG A 305 -73.23 -9.00 3.20
N LEU A 306 -73.81 -7.90 2.72
CA LEU A 306 -73.07 -6.68 2.38
C LEU A 306 -72.47 -6.00 3.63
N ASP A 307 -73.20 -5.99 4.75
CA ASP A 307 -72.73 -5.41 6.01
C ASP A 307 -71.55 -6.20 6.60
N VAL A 308 -71.67 -7.53 6.64
CA VAL A 308 -70.57 -8.41 7.09
C VAL A 308 -69.34 -8.25 6.21
N ALA A 309 -69.50 -8.23 4.88
CA ALA A 309 -68.38 -8.04 3.96
C ALA A 309 -67.70 -6.67 4.11
N LEU A 310 -68.46 -5.61 4.39
CA LEU A 310 -67.90 -4.27 4.62
C LEU A 310 -67.07 -4.24 5.91
N ILE A 311 -67.58 -4.85 6.99
CA ILE A 311 -66.89 -4.93 8.28
C ILE A 311 -65.58 -5.71 8.12
N ASP A 312 -65.58 -6.84 7.42
CA ASP A 312 -64.38 -7.65 7.16
C ASP A 312 -63.32 -6.90 6.34
N ILE A 313 -63.74 -6.11 5.35
CA ILE A 313 -62.81 -5.28 4.55
C ILE A 313 -62.19 -4.17 5.40
N ILE A 314 -62.98 -3.53 6.26
CA ILE A 314 -62.51 -2.45 7.13
C ILE A 314 -61.57 -2.99 8.21
N SER A 315 -61.89 -4.13 8.83
CA SER A 315 -61.07 -4.75 9.87
C SER A 315 -59.74 -5.28 9.31
N ALA A 316 -59.76 -5.96 8.16
CA ALA A 316 -58.54 -6.39 7.48
C ALA A 316 -57.62 -5.23 7.09
N TRP A 317 -58.19 -4.06 6.77
CA TRP A 317 -57.43 -2.84 6.49
C TRP A 317 -56.79 -2.26 7.76
N GLN A 318 -57.54 -2.16 8.87
CA GLN A 318 -57.02 -1.66 10.14
C GLN A 318 -55.92 -2.54 10.73
N GLU A 319 -55.93 -3.85 10.45
CA GLU A 319 -54.89 -4.78 10.88
C GLU A 319 -53.56 -4.56 10.12
N GLY A 320 -53.65 -4.26 8.81
CA GLY A 320 -52.50 -3.84 8.01
C GLY A 320 -51.88 -2.51 8.47
N GLU A 321 -52.68 -1.61 9.06
CA GLU A 321 -52.23 -0.35 9.67
C GLU A 321 -51.30 -0.61 10.87
N ARG A 322 -51.67 -1.54 11.77
CA ARG A 322 -50.87 -1.86 12.98
C ARG A 322 -49.55 -2.53 12.68
N ASP A 323 -49.52 -3.41 11.68
CA ASP A 323 -48.30 -4.13 11.28
C ASP A 323 -47.30 -3.20 10.54
N GLY A 324 -47.79 -2.14 9.89
CA GLY A 324 -46.98 -1.09 9.29
C GLY A 324 -46.40 -0.11 10.33
N GLU A 325 -47.19 0.27 11.33
CA GLU A 325 -46.79 1.21 12.38
C GLU A 325 -45.80 0.57 13.37
N GLY A 326 -45.92 -0.74 13.66
CA GLY A 326 -44.99 -1.49 14.51
C GLY A 326 -43.59 -1.71 13.91
N ARG A 327 -43.38 -1.41 12.62
CA ARG A 327 -42.06 -1.43 11.96
C ARG A 327 -41.33 -0.09 12.02
N LEU A 328 -42.00 0.99 12.42
CA LEU A 328 -41.47 2.36 12.41
C LEU A 328 -40.98 2.86 13.78
N GLU A 329 -41.11 2.08 14.87
CA GLU A 329 -40.36 2.35 16.10
C GLU A 329 -38.96 1.70 16.01
N PRO A 330 -37.88 2.49 15.90
CA PRO A 330 -36.56 1.97 16.17
C PRO A 330 -36.44 1.74 17.67
N ASP A 331 -36.07 0.52 18.04
CA ASP A 331 -35.68 0.11 19.37
C ASP A 331 -34.63 1.09 19.93
N ALA A 332 -35.10 2.05 20.74
CA ALA A 332 -34.29 3.11 21.32
C ALA A 332 -33.54 2.67 22.58
N ASP A 333 -33.44 1.36 22.84
CA ASP A 333 -32.76 0.83 24.02
C ASP A 333 -31.74 -0.28 23.67
N SER A 334 -30.71 0.09 22.92
CA SER A 334 -29.44 -0.65 22.95
C SER A 334 -28.23 0.30 22.81
N ARG A 335 -27.98 1.09 23.86
CA ARG A 335 -26.64 1.60 24.15
C ARG A 335 -25.98 0.71 25.21
N GLY A 336 -25.26 -0.29 24.73
CA GLY A 336 -24.19 -1.01 25.43
C GLY A 336 -22.88 -0.85 24.66
#